data_AF-A0A1F7JM53-F1
#
_entry.id   AF-A0A1F7JM53-F1
#
_cell.length_a   1.000
_cell.length_b   1.000
_cell.length_c   1.000
_cell.angle_alpha   90.00
_cell.angle_beta   90.00
_cell.angle_gamma   90.00
#
_symmetry.space_group_name_H-M   'P 1'
#
loop_
_entity.id
_entity.type
_entity.pdbx_description
1 polymer ?
#
loop_
_entity_poly.entity_id
_entity_poly.type
_entity_poly.pdbx_seq_one_letter_code
_entity_poly.pdbx_strand_id
1 'polypeptide(L)'
;MDLFFFISSVNKIAIVAFIITFIAIIYEIYLLIHEKSHASKPFIPDLRATGKTSTVKVAAIRQKPEKIKLNRPNKRTLFLLIAIFIIFCVIYALGNLLQIFEPNITNRNNIDKTTVKIISSSGIKIYDMNFQEQDGITDKNIRSGEVIYIALENISGSDIDRARIRVNTDSWSISDETDLYNSQKKIFYRQYQVASNESVLKIEAQLHSRADGWLGQ
;
A
#
# COMPACT_ATOMS: atom_id res chain seq x y z
N MET A 1 18.18 -3.19 -5.05
CA MET A 1 17.03 -2.70 -4.28
C MET A 1 16.43 -3.90 -3.57
N ASP A 2 16.35 -3.86 -2.25
CA ASP A 2 15.97 -5.02 -1.45
C ASP A 2 14.54 -5.48 -1.74
N LEU A 3 14.38 -6.75 -2.07
CA LEU A 3 13.09 -7.42 -2.25
C LEU A 3 12.17 -7.20 -1.04
N PHE A 4 12.75 -7.10 0.15
CA PHE A 4 12.05 -6.79 1.40
C PHE A 4 11.43 -5.40 1.43
N PHE A 5 12.05 -4.40 0.81
CA PHE A 5 11.51 -3.05 0.72
C PHE A 5 10.29 -3.01 -0.22
N PHE A 6 10.34 -3.76 -1.31
CA PHE A 6 9.22 -3.92 -2.24
C PHE A 6 8.04 -4.61 -1.56
N ILE A 7 8.28 -5.72 -0.84
CA ILE A 7 7.23 -6.45 -0.11
C ILE A 7 6.63 -5.59 1.02
N SER A 8 7.41 -4.73 1.67
CA SER A 8 6.92 -3.79 2.70
C SER A 8 6.07 -2.65 2.13
N SER A 9 6.26 -2.29 0.85
CA SER A 9 5.51 -1.20 0.20
C SER A 9 4.13 -1.61 -0.30
N VAL A 10 3.86 -2.92 -0.39
CA VAL A 10 2.60 -3.45 -0.93
C VAL A 10 1.63 -3.79 0.20
N ASN A 11 0.35 -3.49 0.00
CA ASN A 11 -0.70 -3.79 0.96
C ASN A 11 -0.72 -5.30 1.29
N LYS A 12 -0.63 -5.64 2.58
CA LYS A 12 -0.59 -7.03 3.08
C LYS A 12 -1.76 -7.87 2.58
N ILE A 13 -2.93 -7.26 2.41
CA ILE A 13 -4.14 -7.94 1.91
C ILE A 13 -3.98 -8.33 0.43
N ALA A 14 -3.33 -7.46 -0.37
CA ALA A 14 -3.07 -7.74 -1.78
C ALA A 14 -2.09 -8.89 -1.98
N ILE A 15 -1.09 -9.01 -1.10
CA ILE A 15 -0.13 -10.13 -1.11
C ILE A 15 -0.85 -11.46 -0.84
N VAL A 16 -1.72 -11.50 0.16
CA VAL A 16 -2.50 -12.71 0.48
C VAL A 16 -3.41 -13.10 -0.69
N ALA A 17 -4.12 -12.12 -1.28
CA ALA A 17 -4.97 -12.37 -2.44
C ALA A 17 -4.17 -12.89 -3.65
N PHE A 18 -2.98 -12.33 -3.91
CA PHE A 18 -2.08 -12.77 -4.97
C PHE A 18 -1.62 -14.22 -4.76
N ILE A 19 -1.26 -14.61 -3.53
CA ILE A 19 -0.83 -15.98 -3.24
C ILE A 19 -1.99 -16.97 -3.49
N ILE A 20 -3.20 -16.65 -3.04
CA ILE A 20 -4.37 -17.52 -3.23
C ILE A 20 -4.67 -17.70 -4.72
N THR A 21 -4.65 -16.62 -5.50
CA THR A 21 -4.88 -16.68 -6.95
C THR A 21 -3.76 -17.42 -7.68
N PHE A 22 -2.50 -17.22 -7.28
CA PHE A 22 -1.36 -17.92 -7.87
C PHE A 22 -1.45 -19.44 -7.67
N ILE A 23 -1.83 -19.89 -6.46
CA ILE A 23 -2.05 -21.31 -6.17
C ILE A 23 -3.21 -21.87 -7.00
N ALA A 24 -4.32 -21.13 -7.13
CA ALA A 24 -5.46 -21.54 -7.94
C ALA A 24 -5.08 -21.72 -9.42
N ILE A 25 -4.28 -20.82 -9.98
CA ILE A 25 -3.78 -20.91 -11.36
C ILE A 25 -2.88 -22.14 -11.53
N ILE A 26 -1.94 -22.38 -10.60
CA ILE A 26 -1.10 -23.58 -10.63
C ILE A 26 -1.97 -24.85 -10.60
N TYR A 27 -3.00 -24.87 -9.75
CA TYR A 27 -3.91 -26.00 -9.64
C TYR A 27 -4.71 -26.24 -10.94
N GLU A 28 -5.22 -25.19 -11.58
CA GLU A 28 -5.92 -25.32 -12.87
C GLU A 28 -4.99 -25.82 -13.98
N ILE A 29 -3.76 -25.29 -14.06
CA ILE A 29 -2.76 -25.76 -15.02
C ILE A 29 -2.44 -27.23 -14.78
N TYR A 30 -2.24 -27.62 -13.52
CA TYR A 30 -2.00 -29.01 -13.15
C TYR A 30 -3.15 -29.92 -13.58
N LEU A 31 -4.39 -29.54 -13.30
CA LEU A 31 -5.58 -30.29 -13.68
C LEU A 31 -5.68 -30.46 -15.22
N LEU A 32 -5.44 -29.39 -15.97
CA LEU A 32 -5.48 -29.40 -17.43
C LEU A 32 -4.42 -30.32 -18.05
N ILE A 33 -3.22 -30.37 -17.47
CA ILE A 33 -2.15 -31.27 -17.92
C ILE A 33 -2.53 -32.72 -17.59
N HIS A 34 -3.09 -32.95 -16.41
CA HIS A 34 -3.50 -34.28 -15.97
C HIS A 34 -4.65 -34.85 -16.82
N GLU A 35 -5.64 -34.04 -17.19
CA GLU A 35 -6.75 -34.45 -18.05
C GLU A 35 -6.29 -34.82 -19.47
N LYS A 36 -5.29 -34.12 -20.04
CA LYS A 36 -4.74 -34.46 -21.37
C LYS A 36 -4.07 -35.83 -21.41
N SER A 37 -3.54 -36.31 -20.29
CA SER A 37 -2.90 -37.63 -20.17
C SER A 37 -3.91 -38.78 -20.30
N HIS A 38 -5.19 -38.55 -19.96
CA HIS A 38 -6.25 -39.56 -20.00
C HIS A 38 -7.14 -39.49 -21.25
N ALA A 39 -6.81 -38.65 -22.23
CA ALA A 39 -7.45 -38.70 -23.54
C ALA A 39 -6.99 -39.97 -24.27
N SER A 40 -7.72 -41.07 -24.08
CA SER A 40 -7.46 -42.34 -24.75
C SER A 40 -7.40 -42.12 -26.26
N LYS A 41 -6.28 -42.49 -26.88
CA LYS A 41 -6.10 -42.38 -28.34
C LYS A 41 -7.24 -43.15 -29.01
N PRO A 42 -7.98 -42.53 -29.94
CA PRO A 42 -9.06 -43.23 -30.64
C PRO A 42 -8.45 -44.43 -31.38
N PHE A 43 -9.00 -45.62 -31.14
CA PHE A 43 -8.64 -46.83 -31.87
C PHE A 43 -9.13 -46.69 -33.30
N ILE A 44 -8.20 -46.47 -34.24
CA ILE A 44 -8.49 -46.44 -35.68
C ILE A 44 -8.21 -47.86 -36.20
N PRO A 45 -9.24 -48.61 -36.63
CA PRO A 45 -9.04 -49.94 -37.22
C PRO A 45 -8.25 -49.81 -38.51
N ASP A 46 -7.20 -50.61 -38.67
CA ASP A 46 -6.37 -50.63 -39.88
C ASP A 46 -7.14 -51.33 -41.01
N LEU A 47 -7.65 -50.54 -41.97
CA LEU A 47 -8.40 -51.03 -43.14
C LEU A 47 -7.48 -51.45 -44.29
N ARG A 48 -6.34 -52.07 -43.99
CA ARG A 48 -5.51 -52.71 -45.02
C ARG A 48 -6.12 -54.06 -45.37
N ALA A 49 -7.03 -54.01 -46.34
CA ALA A 49 -7.65 -55.17 -46.95
C ALA A 49 -6.58 -56.08 -47.58
N THR A 50 -6.32 -57.23 -46.95
CA THR A 50 -5.71 -58.38 -47.59
C THR A 50 -6.61 -59.59 -47.37
N GLY A 51 -7.23 -60.05 -48.46
CA GLY A 51 -7.80 -61.39 -48.55
C GLY A 51 -9.32 -61.50 -48.46
N LYS A 52 -9.93 -61.67 -49.64
CA LYS A 52 -11.15 -62.44 -49.94
C LYS A 52 -12.43 -62.11 -49.16
N THR A 53 -13.32 -61.45 -49.88
CA THR A 53 -14.74 -61.26 -49.57
C THR A 53 -15.46 -62.60 -49.37
N SER A 54 -15.56 -63.04 -48.14
CA SER A 54 -16.65 -63.91 -47.69
C SER A 54 -17.75 -63.02 -47.13
N THR A 55 -18.90 -62.96 -47.83
CA THR A 55 -20.13 -62.32 -47.37
C THR A 55 -20.64 -63.03 -46.13
N VAL A 56 -20.11 -62.67 -44.97
CA VAL A 56 -20.68 -63.01 -43.68
C VAL A 56 -21.90 -62.12 -43.49
N LYS A 57 -23.09 -62.72 -43.35
CA LYS A 57 -24.27 -62.03 -42.84
C LYS A 57 -23.98 -61.64 -41.39
N VAL A 58 -23.34 -60.50 -41.20
CA VAL A 58 -23.19 -59.90 -39.88
C VAL A 58 -24.59 -59.45 -39.49
N ALA A 59 -25.17 -60.09 -38.47
CA ALA A 59 -26.30 -59.51 -37.76
C ALA A 59 -25.85 -58.10 -37.38
N ALA A 60 -26.48 -57.09 -37.96
CA ALA A 60 -26.18 -55.70 -37.65
C ALA A 60 -26.48 -55.50 -36.16
N ILE A 61 -25.47 -55.70 -35.32
CA ILE A 61 -25.48 -55.17 -33.98
C ILE A 61 -25.50 -53.67 -34.24
N ARG A 62 -26.70 -53.08 -34.14
CA ARG A 62 -26.87 -51.66 -33.90
C ARG A 62 -26.18 -51.41 -32.56
N GLN A 63 -24.86 -51.28 -32.58
CA GLN A 63 -24.15 -50.54 -31.56
C GLN A 63 -24.68 -49.13 -31.72
N LYS A 64 -25.77 -48.85 -30.99
CA LYS A 64 -26.20 -47.50 -30.69
C LYS A 64 -24.92 -46.83 -30.21
N PRO A 65 -24.36 -45.86 -30.95
CA PRO A 65 -23.12 -45.23 -30.53
C PRO A 65 -23.40 -44.76 -29.12
N GLU A 66 -22.73 -45.38 -28.14
CA GLU A 66 -22.72 -44.84 -26.80
C GLU A 66 -21.92 -43.56 -26.96
N LYS A 67 -22.65 -42.50 -27.31
CA LYS A 67 -22.17 -41.14 -27.33
C LYS A 67 -21.66 -40.98 -25.92
N ILE A 68 -20.36 -41.10 -25.72
CA ILE A 68 -19.69 -40.57 -24.55
C ILE A 68 -20.20 -39.14 -24.51
N LYS A 69 -21.13 -38.89 -23.58
CA LYS A 69 -21.62 -37.55 -23.32
C LYS A 69 -20.40 -36.87 -22.73
N LEU A 70 -19.59 -36.25 -23.59
CA LEU A 70 -18.74 -35.13 -23.20
C LEU A 70 -19.68 -34.24 -22.40
N ASN A 71 -19.53 -34.28 -21.09
CA ASN A 71 -20.34 -33.52 -20.17
C ASN A 71 -19.99 -32.08 -20.48
N ARG A 72 -20.77 -31.48 -21.39
CA ARG A 72 -20.56 -30.10 -21.83
C ARG A 72 -20.36 -29.29 -20.56
N PRO A 73 -19.27 -28.52 -20.43
CA PRO A 73 -19.02 -27.75 -19.23
C PRO A 73 -20.30 -27.01 -18.89
N ASN A 74 -20.80 -27.25 -17.68
CA ASN A 74 -22.14 -26.85 -17.31
C ASN A 74 -22.20 -25.33 -17.43
N LYS A 75 -22.83 -24.84 -18.50
CA LYS A 75 -22.88 -23.41 -18.81
C LYS A 75 -23.46 -22.61 -17.65
N ARG A 76 -24.31 -23.24 -16.82
CA ARG A 76 -24.83 -22.66 -15.57
C ARG A 76 -23.74 -22.47 -14.53
N THR A 77 -22.87 -23.47 -14.33
CA THR A 77 -21.73 -23.38 -13.40
C THR A 77 -20.72 -22.34 -13.87
N LEU A 78 -20.40 -22.30 -15.17
CA LEU A 78 -19.51 -21.28 -15.74
C LEU A 78 -20.09 -19.87 -15.60
N PHE A 79 -21.38 -19.69 -15.91
CA PHE A 79 -22.06 -18.41 -15.75
C PHE A 79 -22.11 -17.96 -14.29
N LEU A 80 -22.35 -18.89 -13.36
CA LEU A 80 -22.35 -18.61 -11.92
C LEU A 80 -20.95 -18.18 -11.42
N LEU A 81 -19.89 -18.80 -11.94
CA LEU A 81 -18.50 -18.44 -11.61
C LEU A 81 -18.13 -17.05 -12.13
N ILE A 82 -18.54 -16.71 -13.36
CA ILE A 82 -18.36 -15.38 -13.94
C ILE A 82 -19.15 -14.33 -13.14
N ALA A 83 -20.38 -14.64 -12.73
CA ALA A 83 -21.18 -13.72 -11.91
C ALA A 83 -20.51 -13.43 -10.55
N ILE A 84 -19.98 -14.46 -9.88
CA ILE A 84 -19.22 -14.29 -8.63
C ILE A 84 -17.96 -13.44 -8.86
N PHE A 85 -17.24 -13.67 -9.95
CA PHE A 85 -16.05 -12.89 -10.29
C PHE A 85 -16.37 -11.41 -10.50
N ILE A 86 -17.46 -11.10 -11.22
CA ILE A 86 -17.92 -9.73 -11.43
C ILE A 86 -18.28 -9.08 -10.07
N ILE A 87 -18.95 -9.81 -9.17
CA ILE A 87 -19.26 -9.30 -7.83
C ILE A 87 -17.98 -8.95 -7.06
N PHE A 88 -16.94 -9.79 -7.11
CA PHE A 88 -15.64 -9.47 -6.49
C PHE A 88 -14.97 -8.25 -7.11
N CYS A 89 -15.00 -8.11 -8.45
CA CYS A 89 -14.49 -6.92 -9.12
C CYS A 89 -15.24 -5.65 -8.70
N VAL A 90 -16.56 -5.73 -8.56
CA VAL A 90 -17.39 -4.60 -8.10
C VAL A 90 -17.07 -4.25 -6.66
N ILE A 91 -16.97 -5.23 -5.75
CA ILE A 91 -16.58 -5.00 -4.34
C ILE A 91 -15.18 -4.38 -4.25
N TYR A 92 -14.23 -4.87 -5.04
CA TYR A 92 -12.87 -4.33 -5.08
C TYR A 92 -12.83 -2.90 -5.63
N ALA A 93 -13.57 -2.62 -6.71
CA ALA A 93 -13.67 -1.29 -7.28
C ALA A 93 -14.36 -0.31 -6.33
N LEU A 94 -15.45 -0.73 -5.66
CA LEU A 94 -16.11 0.07 -4.63
C LEU A 94 -15.19 0.29 -3.43
N GLY A 95 -14.43 -0.71 -2.99
CA GLY A 95 -13.47 -0.57 -1.89
C GLY A 95 -12.38 0.47 -2.19
N ASN A 96 -11.82 0.45 -3.41
CA ASN A 96 -10.86 1.47 -3.85
C ASN A 96 -11.52 2.84 -4.03
N LEU A 97 -12.75 2.89 -4.57
CA LEU A 97 -13.46 4.15 -4.75
C LEU A 97 -13.82 4.79 -3.40
N LEU A 98 -14.26 3.99 -2.42
CA LEU A 98 -14.52 4.45 -1.06
C LEU A 98 -13.25 4.91 -0.36
N GLN A 99 -12.09 4.28 -0.59
CA GLN A 99 -10.80 4.81 -0.09
C GLN A 99 -10.42 6.16 -0.72
N ILE A 100 -10.83 6.42 -1.96
CA ILE A 100 -10.60 7.72 -2.62
C ILE A 100 -11.58 8.79 -2.08
N PHE A 101 -12.75 8.39 -1.60
CA PHE A 101 -13.80 9.27 -1.07
C PHE A 101 -13.87 9.34 0.46
N GLU A 102 -13.02 8.62 1.19
CA GLU A 102 -12.78 8.96 2.59
C GLU A 102 -12.01 10.29 2.60
N PRO A 103 -12.62 11.44 3.00
CA PRO A 103 -11.78 12.41 3.69
C PRO A 103 -11.15 11.62 4.84
N ASN A 104 -9.88 11.87 5.19
CA ASN A 104 -9.27 11.31 6.39
C ASN A 104 -10.15 11.66 7.61
N ILE A 105 -11.20 10.89 7.88
CA ILE A 105 -11.96 10.95 9.12
C ILE A 105 -11.14 10.10 10.05
N THR A 106 -10.05 10.71 10.52
CA THR A 106 -9.31 10.26 11.70
C THR A 106 -10.35 9.88 12.73
N ASN A 107 -10.33 8.61 13.16
CA ASN A 107 -11.17 8.10 14.24
C ASN A 107 -11.10 9.08 15.41
N ARG A 108 -12.13 9.92 15.50
CA ARG A 108 -12.46 10.71 16.67
C ARG A 108 -12.91 9.66 17.67
N ASN A 109 -12.08 9.36 18.67
CA ASN A 109 -12.44 8.96 20.03
C ASN A 109 -11.18 8.51 20.81
N ASN A 110 -10.24 9.44 20.96
CA ASN A 110 -9.62 9.76 22.25
C ASN A 110 -8.85 11.06 22.01
N ILE A 111 -9.29 12.14 22.67
CA ILE A 111 -8.60 13.42 22.60
C ILE A 111 -7.43 13.31 23.57
N ASP A 112 -6.45 12.52 23.21
CA ASP A 112 -5.17 12.50 23.89
C ASP A 112 -4.46 13.79 23.48
N LYS A 113 -4.32 14.67 24.46
CA LYS A 113 -3.69 15.98 24.32
C LYS A 113 -2.20 15.78 24.34
N THR A 114 -1.50 16.37 23.38
CA THR A 114 -0.05 16.31 23.33
C THR A 114 0.54 17.58 23.95
N THR A 115 1.35 17.44 25.00
CA THR A 115 2.06 18.55 25.63
C THR A 115 3.38 18.80 24.90
N VAL A 116 3.73 20.05 24.62
CA VAL A 116 5.03 20.35 23.99
C VAL A 116 6.07 20.64 25.06
N LYS A 117 7.23 19.99 24.95
CA LYS A 117 8.40 20.26 25.77
C LYS A 117 9.57 20.67 24.85
N ILE A 118 10.00 21.91 24.97
CA ILE A 118 11.22 22.39 24.31
C ILE A 118 12.40 21.92 25.15
N ILE A 119 13.33 21.19 24.53
CA ILE A 119 14.50 20.66 25.23
C ILE A 119 15.73 21.54 24.96
N SER A 120 15.85 22.13 23.77
CA SER A 120 17.03 22.89 23.36
C SER A 120 16.68 23.94 22.31
N SER A 121 17.30 25.13 22.46
CA SER A 121 17.21 26.36 21.66
C SER A 121 16.20 27.42 22.11
N SER A 122 16.72 28.66 22.21
CA SER A 122 15.92 29.88 22.23
C SER A 122 15.36 30.16 20.83
N GLY A 123 14.17 30.76 20.75
CA GLY A 123 13.58 31.18 19.48
C GLY A 123 12.78 30.13 18.72
N ILE A 124 12.49 28.96 19.31
CA ILE A 124 11.52 28.02 18.73
C ILE A 124 10.12 28.60 18.85
N LYS A 125 9.39 28.64 17.73
CA LYS A 125 8.01 29.09 17.61
C LYS A 125 7.18 27.99 16.93
N ILE A 126 5.93 27.86 17.34
CA ILE A 126 5.00 26.90 16.74
C ILE A 126 3.89 27.68 16.07
N TYR A 127 3.60 27.32 14.83
CA TYR A 127 2.52 27.90 14.05
C TYR A 127 1.51 26.82 13.67
N ASP A 128 0.24 27.22 13.60
CA ASP A 128 -0.82 26.36 13.07
C ASP A 128 -0.78 26.28 11.52
N MET A 129 -1.72 25.53 10.92
CA MET A 129 -1.85 25.44 9.47
C MET A 129 -2.08 26.80 8.78
N ASN A 130 -2.59 27.80 9.50
CA ASN A 130 -2.82 29.17 9.02
C ASN A 130 -1.62 30.09 9.26
N PHE A 131 -0.49 29.52 9.68
CA PHE A 131 0.74 30.25 10.01
C PHE A 131 0.57 31.30 11.12
N GLN A 132 -0.41 31.09 12.00
CA GLN A 132 -0.66 31.89 13.20
C GLN A 132 0.15 31.35 14.37
N GLU A 133 0.84 32.26 15.05
CA GLU A 133 1.74 31.89 16.16
C GLU A 133 0.93 31.38 17.34
N GLN A 134 1.30 30.22 17.84
CA GLN A 134 0.73 29.66 19.06
C GLN A 134 1.60 30.11 20.23
N ASP A 135 1.36 31.34 20.69
CA ASP A 135 2.04 31.89 21.87
C ASP A 135 1.84 30.98 23.09
N GLY A 136 2.94 30.68 23.79
CA GLY A 136 2.96 29.83 24.99
C GLY A 136 3.00 28.33 24.67
N ILE A 137 4.20 27.83 24.37
CA ILE A 137 4.46 26.43 23.97
C ILE A 137 4.12 25.43 25.10
N THR A 138 4.05 25.90 26.35
CA THR A 138 3.96 25.03 27.53
C THR A 138 2.57 24.45 27.82
N ASP A 139 1.47 25.07 27.37
CA ASP A 139 0.13 24.71 27.85
C ASP A 139 -0.97 24.60 26.76
N LYS A 140 -0.62 24.70 25.48
CA LYS A 140 -1.62 24.63 24.40
C LYS A 140 -1.79 23.24 23.80
N ASN A 141 -3.06 22.86 23.66
CA ASN A 141 -3.56 21.56 23.24
C ASN A 141 -3.33 21.34 21.73
N ILE A 142 -2.12 20.96 21.32
CA ILE A 142 -1.90 20.43 19.98
C ILE A 142 -2.58 19.07 19.88
N ARG A 143 -3.37 18.87 18.83
CA ARG A 143 -4.11 17.61 18.66
C ARG A 143 -3.24 16.58 17.95
N SER A 144 -3.33 15.35 18.44
CA SER A 144 -2.92 14.15 17.70
C SER A 144 -3.45 14.18 16.26
N GLY A 145 -2.55 14.00 15.29
CA GLY A 145 -2.84 14.01 13.85
C GLY A 145 -2.85 15.40 13.19
N GLU A 146 -2.72 16.47 13.96
CA GLU A 146 -2.65 17.84 13.44
C GLU A 146 -1.30 18.11 12.75
N VAL A 147 -1.32 18.95 11.72
CA VAL A 147 -0.11 19.45 11.08
C VAL A 147 0.22 20.81 11.68
N ILE A 148 1.43 20.94 12.19
CA ILE A 148 1.98 22.18 12.74
C ILE A 148 3.24 22.58 11.99
N TYR A 149 3.59 23.85 12.03
CA TYR A 149 4.90 24.32 11.59
C TYR A 149 5.74 24.64 12.81
N ILE A 150 6.88 23.98 12.92
CA ILE A 150 7.88 24.28 13.94
C ILE A 150 8.90 25.18 13.27
N ALA A 151 9.12 26.35 13.86
CA ALA A 151 10.00 27.36 13.31
C ALA A 151 11.08 27.75 14.31
N LEU A 152 12.21 28.20 13.76
CA LEU A 152 13.33 28.75 14.51
C LEU A 152 13.61 30.17 14.02
N GLU A 153 13.62 31.11 14.94
CA GLU A 153 13.90 32.51 14.66
C GLU A 153 15.36 32.72 14.22
N ASN A 154 15.55 33.47 13.14
CA ASN A 154 16.88 33.78 12.64
C ASN A 154 17.53 34.87 13.49
N ILE A 155 18.83 34.75 13.74
CA ILE A 155 19.61 35.73 14.49
C ILE A 155 20.07 36.83 13.53
N SER A 156 19.58 38.05 13.76
CA SER A 156 19.92 39.20 12.91
C SER A 156 21.43 39.47 12.93
N GLY A 157 22.05 39.54 11.74
CA GLY A 157 23.48 39.86 11.57
C GLY A 157 24.40 38.64 11.46
N SER A 158 23.87 37.42 11.41
CA SER A 158 24.64 36.19 11.19
C SER A 158 24.41 35.61 9.79
N ASP A 159 25.43 34.96 9.21
CA ASP A 159 25.39 34.34 7.87
C ASP A 159 24.70 32.97 7.92
N ILE A 160 23.43 32.98 8.35
CA ILE A 160 22.63 31.76 8.50
C ILE A 160 22.07 31.35 7.14
N ASP A 161 22.39 30.13 6.71
CA ASP A 161 21.91 29.56 5.45
C ASP A 161 20.81 28.51 5.64
N ARG A 162 20.79 27.81 6.78
CA ARG A 162 19.84 26.71 7.04
C ARG A 162 19.57 26.52 8.53
N ALA A 163 18.57 25.69 8.83
CA ALA A 163 18.27 25.23 10.18
C ALA A 163 18.06 23.72 10.20
N ARG A 164 18.15 23.11 11.38
CA ARG A 164 17.68 21.74 11.61
C ARG A 164 16.75 21.70 12.80
N ILE A 165 15.66 20.96 12.67
CA ILE A 165 14.57 20.87 13.64
C ILE A 165 14.19 19.40 13.76
N ARG A 166 14.41 18.82 14.94
CA ARG A 166 14.04 17.44 15.24
C ARG A 166 12.94 17.38 16.29
N VAL A 167 12.12 16.34 16.18
CA VAL A 167 10.98 16.10 17.08
C VAL A 167 11.01 14.65 17.53
N ASN A 168 11.06 14.42 18.84
CA ASN A 168 11.01 13.08 19.45
C ASN A 168 12.08 12.08 18.96
N THR A 169 13.22 12.57 18.47
CA THR A 169 14.36 11.72 18.07
C THR A 169 15.61 12.01 18.89
N ASP A 170 16.39 10.96 19.16
CA ASP A 170 17.62 11.06 19.95
C ASP A 170 18.85 11.49 19.13
N SER A 171 18.80 11.34 17.80
CA SER A 171 19.89 11.69 16.89
C SER A 171 19.42 12.61 15.76
N TRP A 172 20.36 13.41 15.21
CA TRP A 172 20.10 14.26 14.06
C TRP A 172 20.16 13.44 12.77
N SER A 173 19.21 13.69 11.87
CA SER A 173 19.16 13.11 10.54
C SER A 173 19.13 14.20 9.46
N ILE A 174 19.47 13.83 8.23
CA ILE A 174 19.37 14.74 7.06
C ILE A 174 17.93 15.23 6.87
N SER A 175 16.93 14.41 7.24
CA SER A 175 15.53 14.81 7.14
C SER A 175 15.10 15.87 8.16
N ASP A 176 15.95 16.16 9.15
CA ASP A 176 15.71 17.22 10.12
C ASP A 176 16.18 18.59 9.65
N GLU A 177 16.97 18.65 8.57
CA GLU A 177 17.44 19.91 7.98
C GLU A 177 16.33 20.57 7.14
N THR A 178 16.29 21.90 7.17
CA THR A 178 15.37 22.72 6.40
C THR A 178 16.04 24.00 5.91
N ASP A 179 15.85 24.25 4.61
CA ASP A 179 16.23 25.50 3.95
C ASP A 179 15.01 26.41 3.75
N LEU A 180 13.83 26.01 4.26
CA LEU A 180 12.60 26.77 4.11
C LEU A 180 12.64 27.99 5.03
N TYR A 181 12.77 29.16 4.41
CA TYR A 181 12.90 30.44 5.09
C TYR A 181 11.72 31.36 4.76
N ASN A 182 11.07 31.88 5.79
CA ASN A 182 10.08 32.94 5.66
C ASN A 182 10.77 34.30 5.89
N SER A 183 10.94 35.07 4.82
CA SER A 183 11.62 36.38 4.86
C SER A 183 10.85 37.46 5.62
N GLN A 184 9.53 37.41 5.64
CA GLN A 184 8.69 38.38 6.34
C GLN A 184 8.83 38.25 7.85
N LYS A 185 8.81 37.00 8.35
CA LYS A 185 8.95 36.69 9.78
C LYS A 185 10.40 36.45 10.22
N LYS A 186 11.33 36.34 9.27
CA LYS A 186 12.75 35.98 9.48
C LYS A 186 12.93 34.67 10.26
N ILE A 187 12.22 33.63 9.84
CA ILE A 187 12.24 32.32 10.52
C ILE A 187 12.51 31.19 9.52
N PHE A 188 13.27 30.19 9.95
CA PHE A 188 13.34 28.90 9.27
C PHE A 188 12.25 27.99 9.83
N TYR A 189 11.63 27.14 9.01
CA TYR A 189 10.54 26.29 9.49
C TYR A 189 10.51 24.92 8.85
N ARG A 190 9.86 23.99 9.54
CA ARG A 190 9.59 22.62 9.08
C ARG A 190 8.15 22.26 9.41
N GLN A 191 7.48 21.61 8.48
CA GLN A 191 6.16 21.04 8.71
C GLN A 191 6.31 19.71 9.46
N TYR A 192 5.52 19.53 10.53
CA TYR A 192 5.49 18.31 11.31
C TYR A 192 4.04 17.84 11.50
N GLN A 193 3.79 16.56 11.28
CA GLN A 193 2.51 15.94 11.60
C GLN A 193 2.61 15.25 12.95
N VAL A 194 1.77 15.68 13.88
CA VAL A 194 1.76 15.18 15.26
C VAL A 194 1.25 13.75 15.24
N ALA A 195 2.04 12.80 15.73
CA ALA A 195 1.64 11.40 15.72
C ALA A 195 0.52 11.13 16.73
N SER A 196 -0.40 10.22 16.40
CA SER A 196 -1.60 9.97 17.23
C SER A 196 -1.32 9.31 18.58
N ASN A 197 -0.11 8.79 18.77
CA ASN A 197 0.35 8.10 19.97
C ASN A 197 1.33 8.93 20.82
N GLU A 198 1.64 10.16 20.43
CA GLU A 198 2.60 10.99 21.16
C GLU A 198 1.85 11.85 22.18
N SER A 199 2.12 11.61 23.47
CA SER A 199 1.61 12.45 24.56
C SER A 199 2.50 13.67 24.82
N VAL A 200 3.76 13.64 24.35
CA VAL A 200 4.71 14.75 24.49
C VAL A 200 5.48 14.96 23.19
N LEU A 201 5.57 16.21 22.73
CA LEU A 201 6.48 16.62 21.66
C LEU A 201 7.76 17.20 22.25
N LYS A 202 8.87 16.49 22.10
CA LYS A 202 10.21 16.95 22.43
C LYS A 202 10.82 17.60 21.20
N ILE A 203 10.92 18.92 21.21
CA ILE A 203 11.44 19.68 20.06
C ILE A 203 12.82 20.21 20.40
N GLU A 204 13.75 20.02 19.47
CA GLU A 204 15.07 20.63 19.49
C GLU A 204 15.38 21.21 18.12
N ALA A 205 16.02 22.37 18.09
CA ALA A 205 16.34 23.06 16.85
C ALA A 205 17.71 23.73 16.93
N GLN A 206 18.39 23.88 15.80
CA GLN A 206 19.68 24.55 15.69
C GLN A 206 19.77 25.30 14.36
N LEU A 207 20.41 26.47 14.38
CA LEU A 207 20.74 27.23 13.16
C LEU A 207 22.10 26.78 12.63
N HIS A 208 22.36 26.99 11.35
CA HIS A 208 23.67 26.78 10.75
C HIS A 208 24.19 28.10 10.18
N SER A 209 25.39 28.48 10.59
CA SER A 209 26.16 29.58 10.02
C SER A 209 27.06 29.04 8.91
N ARG A 210 27.15 29.74 7.78
CA ARG A 210 28.12 29.39 6.73
C ARG A 210 29.57 29.46 7.19
N ALA A 211 29.85 30.35 8.15
CA ALA A 211 31.20 30.55 8.68
C ALA A 211 31.53 29.54 9.81
N ASP A 212 30.59 29.32 10.73
CA ASP A 212 30.86 28.65 12.00
C ASP A 212 30.21 27.25 12.11
N GLY A 213 29.37 26.86 11.16
CA GLY A 213 28.61 25.61 11.19
C GLY A 213 27.40 25.66 12.12
N TRP A 214 27.04 24.53 12.71
CA TRP A 214 25.84 24.39 13.56
C TRP A 214 25.99 25.16 14.89
N LEU A 215 25.05 26.07 15.12
CA LEU A 215 24.97 26.93 16.29
C LEU A 215 23.96 26.38 17.31
N GLY A 216 24.36 26.34 18.59
CA GLY A 216 23.52 25.95 19.72
C GLY A 216 23.82 24.55 20.27
N GLN A 217 24.85 24.45 21.11
CA GLN A 217 25.04 23.33 22.06
C GLN A 217 24.49 23.70 23.42
#